data_AF-A0A7Y2IYU1-F1
#
_entry.id   AF-A0A7Y2IYU1-F1
#
_cell.length_a   1.000
_cell.length_b   1.000
_cell.length_c   1.000
_cell.angle_alpha   90.00
_cell.angle_beta   90.00
_cell.angle_gamma   90.00
#
_symmetry.space_group_name_H-M   'P 1'
#
loop_
_entity.id
_entity.type
_entity.pdbx_description
1 polymer ?
#
loop_
_entity_poly.entity_id
_entity_poly.type
_entity_poly.pdbx_seq_one_letter_code
_entity_poly.pdbx_strand_id
1 'polypeptide(L)'
;MPCEYQVFEDENLVVKTYSGRVTPQCILDVLDRLEADPKYHEGMCELHDLRATTEFAFTEAEIAKLAELMAGINKRRQAPIRVATVADSAHTLKIASAYRQNLETISDMKIQICGTLQEALVHLGRDADMFAKSKGQTGGTLH
;
A
#
# COMPACT_ATOMS: atom_id res chain seq x y z
N MET A 1 -13.23 -5.41 -6.28
CA MET A 1 -13.15 -3.93 -6.39
C MET A 1 -11.77 -3.57 -6.94
N PRO A 2 -11.56 -2.38 -7.54
CA PRO A 2 -10.24 -2.01 -8.07
C PRO A 2 -9.17 -1.87 -6.97
N CYS A 3 -9.58 -1.68 -5.72
CA CYS A 3 -8.70 -1.44 -4.58
C CYS A 3 -9.06 -2.48 -3.51
N GLU A 4 -8.13 -3.39 -3.22
CA GLU A 4 -8.30 -4.47 -2.25
C GLU A 4 -7.14 -4.48 -1.26
N TYR A 5 -7.33 -5.17 -0.13
CA TYR A 5 -6.26 -5.40 0.83
C TYR A 5 -6.31 -6.81 1.41
N GLN A 6 -5.17 -7.24 1.97
CA GLN A 6 -5.04 -8.45 2.75
C GLN A 6 -4.10 -8.20 3.93
N VAL A 7 -4.49 -8.68 5.11
CA VAL A 7 -3.69 -8.61 6.33
C VAL A 7 -3.02 -9.96 6.58
N PHE A 8 -1.70 -9.93 6.73
CA PHE A 8 -0.87 -11.06 7.13
C PHE A 8 -0.35 -10.76 8.53
N GLU A 9 -1.14 -11.13 9.53
CA GLU A 9 -0.89 -10.83 10.95
C GLU A 9 0.45 -11.39 11.43
N ASP A 10 0.71 -12.68 11.16
CA ASP A 10 1.97 -13.36 11.52
C ASP A 10 3.21 -12.70 10.89
N GLU A 11 3.02 -11.99 9.78
CA GLU A 11 4.07 -11.32 9.03
C GLU A 11 4.13 -9.82 9.34
N ASN A 12 3.28 -9.30 10.23
CA ASN A 12 3.12 -7.88 10.51
C ASN A 12 3.05 -7.03 9.22
N LEU A 13 2.24 -7.49 8.25
CA LEU A 13 2.18 -6.94 6.89
C LEU A 13 0.73 -6.74 6.42
N VAL A 14 0.46 -5.58 5.82
CA VAL A 14 -0.73 -5.33 5.01
C VAL A 14 -0.32 -5.19 3.55
N VAL A 15 -0.98 -5.94 2.67
CA VAL A 15 -0.83 -5.80 1.22
C VAL A 15 -2.06 -5.11 0.68
N LYS A 16 -1.88 -4.00 -0.03
CA LYS A 16 -2.92 -3.26 -0.76
C LYS A 16 -2.66 -3.44 -2.24
N THR A 17 -3.65 -3.97 -2.97
CA THR A 17 -3.54 -4.21 -4.41
C THR A 17 -4.49 -3.30 -5.16
N TYR A 18 -3.97 -2.63 -6.19
CA TYR A 18 -4.67 -1.66 -6.99
C TYR A 18 -4.70 -2.10 -8.46
N SER A 19 -5.88 -2.15 -9.05
CA SER A 19 -6.12 -2.69 -10.38
C SER A 19 -7.13 -1.86 -11.18
N GLY A 20 -6.94 -1.80 -12.49
CA GLY A 20 -7.82 -1.06 -13.39
C GLY A 20 -7.83 0.44 -13.09
N ARG A 21 -9.04 1.02 -13.00
CA ARG A 21 -9.25 2.44 -12.71
C ARG A 21 -9.40 2.67 -11.20
N VAL A 22 -8.42 3.34 -10.60
CA VAL A 22 -8.36 3.70 -9.18
C VAL A 22 -8.95 5.09 -8.97
N THR A 23 -9.84 5.25 -7.98
CA THR A 23 -10.51 6.51 -7.64
C THR A 23 -10.23 6.89 -6.18
N PRO A 24 -10.44 8.16 -5.75
CA PRO A 24 -10.29 8.53 -4.34
C PRO A 24 -11.17 7.66 -3.44
N GLN A 25 -12.41 7.46 -3.85
CA GLN A 25 -13.38 6.67 -3.09
C GLN A 25 -12.90 5.24 -2.85
N CYS A 26 -12.33 4.57 -3.87
CA CYS A 26 -11.86 3.20 -3.67
C CYS A 26 -10.75 3.10 -2.62
N ILE A 27 -9.91 4.15 -2.50
CA ILE A 27 -8.83 4.18 -1.50
C ILE A 27 -9.43 4.39 -0.12
N LEU A 28 -10.37 5.33 0.01
CA LEU A 28 -11.08 5.58 1.27
C LEU A 28 -11.82 4.31 1.74
N ASP A 29 -12.52 3.62 0.85
CA ASP A 29 -13.21 2.36 1.15
C ASP A 29 -12.24 1.27 1.65
N VAL A 30 -11.00 1.23 1.12
CA VAL A 30 -9.97 0.30 1.61
C VAL A 30 -9.48 0.71 3.00
N LEU A 31 -9.28 2.01 3.25
CA LEU A 31 -8.84 2.50 4.55
C LEU A 31 -9.89 2.22 5.63
N ASP A 32 -11.16 2.51 5.36
CA ASP A 32 -12.27 2.25 6.28
C ASP A 32 -12.39 0.76 6.61
N ARG A 33 -12.30 -0.11 5.59
CA ARG A 33 -12.31 -1.57 5.81
C ARG A 33 -11.10 -2.05 6.60
N LEU A 34 -9.91 -1.53 6.30
CA LEU A 34 -8.67 -1.91 6.98
C LEU A 34 -8.70 -1.49 8.46
N GLU A 35 -9.19 -0.29 8.78
CA GLU A 35 -9.33 0.18 10.17
C GLU A 35 -10.36 -0.63 10.97
N ALA A 36 -11.36 -1.20 10.31
CA ALA A 36 -12.34 -2.11 10.93
C ALA A 36 -11.86 -3.58 11.01
N ASP A 37 -10.72 -3.93 10.39
CA ASP A 37 -10.22 -5.30 10.38
C ASP A 37 -9.60 -5.67 11.75
N PRO A 38 -10.11 -6.69 12.45
CA PRO A 38 -9.59 -7.06 13.78
C PRO A 38 -8.15 -7.58 13.75
N LYS A 39 -7.63 -7.98 12.57
CA LYS A 39 -6.23 -8.40 12.40
C LYS A 39 -5.29 -7.23 12.16
N TYR A 40 -5.84 -6.08 11.80
CA TYR A 40 -5.06 -4.89 11.57
C TYR A 40 -4.70 -4.22 12.89
N HIS A 41 -3.44 -3.81 13.03
CA HIS A 41 -2.99 -3.00 14.14
C HIS A 41 -1.94 -1.99 13.70
N GLU A 42 -1.72 -0.96 14.52
CA GLU A 42 -0.71 0.06 14.22
C GLU A 42 0.71 -0.56 14.18
N GLY A 43 1.58 -0.01 13.33
CA GLY A 43 2.96 -0.46 13.16
C GLY A 43 3.16 -1.62 12.18
N MET A 44 2.10 -2.12 11.55
CA MET A 44 2.23 -3.06 10.43
C MET A 44 2.97 -2.41 9.26
N CYS A 45 3.84 -3.18 8.61
CA CYS A 45 4.41 -2.79 7.33
C CYS A 45 3.33 -2.77 6.26
N GLU A 46 3.47 -1.90 5.26
CA GLU A 46 2.53 -1.83 4.14
C GLU A 46 3.23 -2.11 2.80
N LEU A 47 2.61 -2.93 1.97
CA LEU A 47 2.99 -3.13 0.57
C LEU A 47 1.86 -2.63 -0.32
N HIS A 48 2.15 -1.71 -1.23
CA HIS A 48 1.19 -1.17 -2.19
C HIS A 48 1.57 -1.67 -3.58
N ASP A 49 0.74 -2.51 -4.19
CA ASP A 49 0.98 -3.06 -5.53
C ASP A 49 0.15 -2.31 -6.58
N LEU A 50 0.82 -1.49 -7.40
CA LEU A 50 0.19 -0.66 -8.43
C LEU A 50 0.27 -1.26 -9.83
N ARG A 51 0.90 -2.43 -10.01
CA ARG A 51 1.25 -2.97 -11.34
C ARG A 51 0.03 -3.24 -12.23
N ALA A 52 -1.10 -3.60 -11.64
CA ALA A 52 -2.35 -3.84 -12.35
C ALA A 52 -3.18 -2.56 -12.59
N THR A 53 -2.71 -1.38 -12.15
CA THR A 53 -3.43 -0.12 -12.29
C THR A 53 -3.27 0.44 -13.71
N THR A 54 -4.39 0.67 -14.38
CA THR A 54 -4.43 1.24 -15.74
C THR A 54 -4.66 2.74 -15.74
N GLU A 55 -5.34 3.28 -14.72
CA GLU A 55 -5.68 4.69 -14.62
C GLU A 55 -5.83 5.11 -13.17
N PHE A 56 -5.27 6.27 -12.81
CA PHE A 56 -5.60 6.98 -11.58
C PHE A 56 -6.53 8.15 -11.90
N ALA A 57 -7.80 8.01 -11.55
CA ALA A 57 -8.83 9.02 -11.72
C ALA A 57 -8.80 10.05 -10.58
N PHE A 58 -7.65 10.72 -10.44
CA PHE A 58 -7.44 11.79 -9.47
C PHE A 58 -7.15 13.11 -10.17
N THR A 59 -7.63 14.18 -9.58
CA THR A 59 -7.04 15.52 -9.74
C THR A 59 -5.82 15.67 -8.81
N GLU A 60 -4.90 16.58 -9.12
CA GLU A 60 -3.78 16.89 -8.22
C GLU A 60 -4.26 17.35 -6.83
N ALA A 61 -5.37 18.07 -6.78
CA ALA A 61 -6.00 18.51 -5.53
C ALA A 61 -6.52 17.32 -4.70
N GLU A 62 -7.05 16.27 -5.32
CA GLU A 62 -7.48 15.05 -4.61
C GLU A 62 -6.29 14.24 -4.11
N ILE A 63 -5.18 14.19 -4.85
CA ILE A 63 -3.93 13.57 -4.38
C ILE A 63 -3.43 14.29 -3.12
N ALA A 64 -3.40 15.62 -3.13
CA ALA A 64 -2.98 16.41 -1.98
C ALA A 64 -3.89 16.17 -0.76
N LYS A 65 -5.22 16.21 -0.93
CA LYS A 65 -6.19 15.94 0.15
C LYS A 65 -6.04 14.53 0.73
N LEU A 66 -5.87 13.53 -0.12
CA LEU A 66 -5.66 12.15 0.33
C LEU A 66 -4.34 12.04 1.11
N ALA A 67 -3.28 12.70 0.64
CA ALA A 67 -2.02 12.72 1.36
C ALA A 67 -2.13 13.44 2.72
N GLU A 68 -2.84 14.55 2.80
CA GLU A 68 -3.13 15.24 4.07
C GLU A 68 -3.92 14.36 5.05
N LEU A 69 -4.94 13.64 4.55
CA LEU A 69 -5.72 12.69 5.35
C LEU A 69 -4.82 11.57 5.89
N MET A 70 -4.03 10.95 5.00
CA MET A 70 -3.07 9.91 5.37
C MET A 70 -2.04 10.45 6.36
N ALA A 71 -1.60 11.70 6.21
CA ALA A 71 -0.70 12.32 7.17
C ALA A 71 -1.34 12.51 8.54
N GLY A 72 -2.61 12.93 8.59
CA GLY A 72 -3.38 13.04 9.82
C GLY A 72 -3.57 11.69 10.52
N ILE A 73 -3.88 10.63 9.76
CA ILE A 73 -3.98 9.26 10.27
C ILE A 73 -2.64 8.82 10.87
N ASN A 74 -1.55 8.95 10.11
CA ASN A 74 -0.24 8.48 10.55
C ASN A 74 0.35 9.30 11.71
N LYS A 75 0.09 10.61 11.80
CA LYS A 75 0.50 11.40 12.98
C LYS A 75 -0.17 10.96 14.28
N ARG A 76 -1.37 10.38 14.20
CA ARG A 76 -2.05 9.83 15.39
C ARG A 76 -1.48 8.47 15.79
N ARG A 77 -0.94 7.73 14.82
CA ARG A 77 -0.29 6.45 15.05
C ARG A 77 1.08 6.70 15.67
N GLN A 78 1.37 6.07 16.81
CA GLN A 78 2.66 6.25 17.51
C GLN A 78 3.71 5.21 17.10
N ALA A 79 3.50 4.54 15.97
CA ALA A 79 4.34 3.44 15.52
C ALA A 79 5.05 3.78 14.20
N PRO A 80 6.37 3.52 14.08
CA PRO A 80 7.06 3.64 12.80
C PRO A 80 6.45 2.72 11.74
N ILE A 81 6.24 3.23 10.54
CA ILE A 81 5.66 2.46 9.42
C ILE A 81 6.66 2.43 8.26
N ARG A 82 6.91 1.22 7.74
CA ARG A 82 7.63 1.01 6.49
C ARG A 82 6.62 0.69 5.40
N VAL A 83 6.72 1.41 4.30
CA VAL A 83 5.87 1.24 3.11
C VAL A 83 6.75 0.90 1.94
N ALA A 84 6.41 -0.16 1.21
CA ALA A 84 6.98 -0.44 -0.10
C ALA A 84 5.90 -0.32 -1.17
N THR A 85 6.14 0.48 -2.20
CA THR A 85 5.22 0.66 -3.32
C THR A 85 5.82 0.06 -4.59
N VAL A 86 5.18 -0.96 -5.14
CA VAL A 86 5.59 -1.59 -6.41
C VAL A 86 4.93 -0.82 -7.56
N ALA A 87 5.77 -0.23 -8.42
CA ALA A 87 5.33 0.54 -9.58
C ALA A 87 6.30 0.27 -10.75
N ASP A 88 5.78 -0.28 -11.85
CA ASP A 88 6.58 -0.76 -12.99
C ASP A 88 6.36 0.05 -14.28
N SER A 89 5.37 0.93 -14.30
CA SER A 89 5.10 1.84 -15.42
C SER A 89 5.45 3.30 -15.07
N ALA A 90 5.77 4.11 -16.08
CA ALA A 90 5.99 5.55 -15.91
C ALA A 90 4.79 6.25 -15.24
N HIS A 91 3.56 5.78 -15.53
CA HIS A 91 2.35 6.32 -14.94
C HIS A 91 2.27 6.03 -13.43
N THR A 92 2.42 4.76 -13.03
CA THR A 92 2.39 4.34 -11.62
C THR A 92 3.57 4.91 -10.83
N LEU A 93 4.74 5.06 -11.45
CA LEU A 93 5.91 5.67 -10.84
C LEU A 93 5.68 7.16 -10.51
N LYS A 94 5.02 7.91 -11.40
CA LYS A 94 4.67 9.32 -11.15
C LYS A 94 3.78 9.45 -9.91
N ILE A 95 2.76 8.61 -9.79
CA ILE A 95 1.82 8.62 -8.66
C ILE A 95 2.49 8.17 -7.37
N ALA A 96 3.26 7.08 -7.39
CA ALA A 96 4.02 6.63 -6.23
C ALA A 96 5.02 7.70 -5.75
N SER A 97 5.64 8.42 -6.68
CA SER A 97 6.55 9.53 -6.37
C SER A 97 5.83 10.71 -5.71
N ALA A 98 4.66 11.10 -6.23
CA ALA A 98 3.85 12.14 -5.63
C ALA A 98 3.37 11.74 -4.23
N TYR A 99 2.90 10.50 -4.06
CA TYR A 99 2.51 9.95 -2.76
C TYR A 99 3.66 10.03 -1.75
N ARG A 100 4.84 9.54 -2.14
CA ARG A 100 6.05 9.59 -1.31
C ARG A 100 6.42 11.02 -0.90
N GLN A 101 6.46 11.96 -1.85
CA GLN A 101 6.82 13.35 -1.58
C GLN A 101 5.90 14.02 -0.56
N ASN A 102 4.60 13.71 -0.59
CA ASN A 102 3.66 14.30 0.36
C ASN A 102 3.74 13.67 1.75
N LEU A 103 4.09 12.38 1.86
CA LEU A 103 4.06 11.64 3.12
C LEU A 103 5.40 11.47 3.82
N GLU A 104 6.54 11.49 3.12
CA GLU A 104 7.87 11.43 3.75
C GLU A 104 8.17 12.65 4.64
N THR A 105 7.34 13.68 4.60
CA THR A 105 7.41 14.83 5.52
C THR A 105 6.95 14.47 6.95
N ILE A 106 6.36 13.28 7.14
CA ILE A 106 5.90 12.79 8.45
C ILE A 106 7.04 12.03 9.12
N SER A 107 7.39 12.41 10.35
CA SER A 107 8.37 11.69 11.16
C SER A 107 7.94 10.22 11.32
N ASP A 108 8.90 9.30 11.18
CA ASP A 108 8.74 7.85 11.39
C ASP A 108 8.04 7.05 10.28
N MET A 109 7.75 7.66 9.13
CA MET A 109 7.36 6.93 7.91
C MET A 109 8.54 6.78 6.95
N LYS A 110 8.79 5.56 6.47
CA LYS A 110 9.78 5.27 5.42
C LYS A 110 9.09 4.66 4.22
N ILE A 111 9.15 5.33 3.07
CA ILE A 111 8.49 4.88 1.84
C ILE A 111 9.55 4.57 0.79
N GLN A 112 9.56 3.33 0.28
CA GLN A 112 10.40 2.93 -0.85
C GLN A 112 9.53 2.63 -2.06
N ILE A 113 9.90 3.20 -3.21
CA ILE A 113 9.32 2.83 -4.50
C ILE A 113 10.22 1.74 -5.11
N CYS A 114 9.62 0.63 -5.51
CA CYS A 114 10.29 -0.57 -6.02
C CYS A 114 9.80 -0.89 -7.42
N GLY A 115 10.70 -1.39 -8.28
CA GLY A 115 10.33 -1.84 -9.63
C GLY A 115 9.76 -3.26 -9.63
N THR A 116 10.06 -4.04 -8.59
CA THR A 116 9.61 -5.43 -8.46
C THR A 116 9.03 -5.73 -7.08
N LEU A 117 8.19 -6.77 -7.01
CA LEU A 117 7.69 -7.28 -5.73
C LEU A 117 8.82 -7.77 -4.83
N GLN A 118 9.86 -8.38 -5.43
CA GLN A 118 11.02 -8.86 -4.72
C GLN A 118 11.76 -7.75 -3.96
N GLU A 119 12.03 -6.63 -4.64
CA GLU A 119 12.65 -5.46 -4.03
C GLU A 119 11.81 -4.90 -2.87
N ALA A 120 10.48 -4.86 -3.05
CA ALA A 120 9.56 -4.39 -2.03
C ALA A 120 9.61 -5.27 -0.77
N LEU A 121 9.59 -6.59 -0.94
CA LEU A 121 9.69 -7.53 0.18
C LEU A 121 11.02 -7.42 0.92
N VAL A 122 12.13 -7.32 0.19
CA VAL A 122 13.45 -7.10 0.80
C VAL A 122 13.49 -5.80 1.61
N HIS A 123 12.91 -4.71 1.09
CA HIS A 123 12.81 -3.44 1.81
C HIS A 123 12.02 -3.58 3.12
N LEU A 124 10.93 -4.34 3.10
CA LEU A 124 10.11 -4.61 4.28
C LEU A 124 10.75 -5.63 5.24
N GLY A 125 11.91 -6.22 4.87
CA GLY A 125 12.59 -7.25 5.66
C GLY A 125 11.81 -8.56 5.66
N ARG A 126 11.30 -8.96 4.49
CA ARG A 126 10.50 -10.18 4.28
C ARG A 126 11.13 -11.06 3.19
N ASP A 127 10.79 -12.34 3.23
CA ASP A 127 11.23 -13.33 2.27
C ASP A 127 10.38 -13.29 0.99
N ALA A 128 11.02 -13.50 -0.15
CA ALA A 128 10.42 -13.58 -1.49
C ALA A 128 9.24 -14.55 -1.55
N ASP A 129 9.39 -15.68 -0.85
CA ASP A 129 8.51 -16.82 -0.94
C ASP A 129 7.28 -16.71 -0.02
N MET A 130 7.12 -15.59 0.70
CA MET A 130 6.02 -15.43 1.67
C MET A 130 4.64 -15.57 1.02
N PHE A 131 4.47 -15.10 -0.21
CA PHE A 131 3.20 -15.19 -0.94
C PHE A 131 2.96 -16.56 -1.60
N ALA A 132 4.01 -17.35 -1.81
CA ALA A 132 3.86 -18.71 -2.32
C ALA A 132 3.35 -19.66 -1.22
N LYS A 133 3.78 -19.44 0.02
CA LYS A 133 3.38 -20.24 1.19
C LYS A 133 1.93 -19.96 1.62
N SER A 134 1.46 -18.71 1.53
CA SER A 134 0.08 -18.34 1.89
C SER A 134 -0.97 -18.89 0.92
N LYS A 135 -0.64 -19.01 -0.38
CA LYS A 135 -1.50 -19.67 -1.39
C LYS A 135 -1.67 -21.18 -1.17
N GLY A 136 -0.79 -21.82 -0.38
CA GLY A 136 -0.89 -23.23 0.01
C GLY A 136 -1.95 -23.52 1.07
N GLN A 137 -2.47 -22.50 1.76
CA GLN A 137 -3.53 -22.65 2.78
C GLN A 137 -4.90 -22.18 2.29
N THR A 138 -4.97 -21.37 1.24
CA THR A 138 -6.24 -21.00 0.58
C THR A 138 -6.00 -20.88 -0.92
N GLY A 139 -6.54 -21.82 -1.70
CA GLY A 139 -6.37 -21.89 -3.16
C GLY A 139 -6.95 -20.68 -3.91
N GLY A 140 -6.16 -19.62 -4.03
CA GLY A 140 -6.53 -18.40 -4.75
C GLY A 140 -5.33 -17.80 -5.48
N THR A 141 -5.29 -18.01 -6.78
CA THR A 141 -4.25 -17.47 -7.67
C THR A 141 -4.50 -15.98 -7.92
N LEU A 142 -3.68 -15.11 -7.35
CA LEU A 142 -3.45 -13.77 -7.91
C LEU A 142 -2.62 -13.93 -9.18
N HIS A 143 -3.25 -13.66 -10.33
CA HIS A 143 -2.67 -13.54 -11.66
C HIS A 143 -2.35 -12.08 -11.97
#